data_AF-A0A7Y2ILF4-F1
#
_entry.id   AF-A0A7Y2ILF4-F1
#
_cell.length_a   1.000
_cell.length_b   1.000
_cell.length_c   1.000
_cell.angle_alpha   90.00
_cell.angle_beta   90.00
_cell.angle_gamma   90.00
#
_symmetry.space_group_name_H-M   'P 1'
#
loop_
_entity.id
_entity.type
_entity.pdbx_description
1 polymer ?
#
loop_
_entity_poly.entity_id
_entity_poly.type
_entity_poly.pdbx_seq_one_letter_code
_entity_poly.pdbx_strand_id
1 'polypeptide(L)'
;PMYLSGAPLHTITVSLLNALMEAMPGVLAVGEQGGDVQVSFSAGINKENLAETLGTGVVPTTICSDLLKPGGYGRLAPMLKRLTEEMTEAGCRDLPAWRAHRHQLAVQAGHRDAVAAHVDAMVNGDENELYSLAGNEKLPREVDHVLEMWGCVACNLCVTVCPNDAFFRLPTPEDSGIDGRQQYFVLMELCNECGNCMTFCPEEGDPAQIKPRLYIDENRFATMPGQGFLLTSENGGIAVTAREGWEAEVPRLHEMLNASEGLPLDASTV
;
A
#
# COMPACT_ATOMS: atom_id res chain seq x y z
N PRO A 1 -14.54 14.40 3.26
CA PRO A 1 -15.03 13.30 4.12
C PRO A 1 -13.86 12.35 4.41
N MET A 2 -13.66 11.94 5.66
CA MET A 2 -12.62 10.99 6.03
C MET A 2 -13.22 9.58 5.96
N TYR A 3 -12.61 8.68 5.20
CA TYR A 3 -13.03 7.28 5.09
C TYR A 3 -12.25 6.41 6.08
N LEU A 4 -12.94 5.53 6.81
CA LEU A 4 -12.33 4.59 7.74
C LEU A 4 -11.80 3.37 6.98
N SER A 5 -10.56 2.96 7.25
CA SER A 5 -9.97 1.74 6.70
C SER A 5 -9.03 1.08 7.72
N GLY A 6 -8.39 -0.03 7.36
CA GLY A 6 -7.45 -0.73 8.26
C GLY A 6 -8.16 -1.52 9.36
N ALA A 7 -7.47 -1.73 10.48
CA ALA A 7 -7.90 -2.63 11.56
C ALA A 7 -9.31 -2.31 12.11
N PRO A 8 -9.72 -1.04 12.35
CA PRO A 8 -11.08 -0.76 12.82
C PRO A 8 -12.18 -1.20 11.86
N LEU A 9 -11.92 -1.12 10.54
CA LEU A 9 -12.89 -1.57 9.53
C LEU A 9 -13.04 -3.09 9.55
N HIS A 10 -11.98 -3.84 9.88
CA HIS A 10 -12.04 -5.30 9.97
C HIS A 10 -13.09 -5.76 10.99
N THR A 11 -13.03 -5.22 12.21
CA THR A 11 -13.96 -5.55 13.30
C THR A 11 -15.41 -5.26 12.90
N ILE A 12 -15.65 -4.09 12.29
CA ILE A 12 -16.99 -3.68 11.81
C ILE A 12 -17.49 -4.65 10.74
N THR A 13 -16.67 -4.97 9.75
CA THR A 13 -17.09 -5.77 8.59
C THR A 13 -17.34 -7.23 8.96
N VAL A 14 -16.50 -7.85 9.79
CA VAL A 14 -16.75 -9.24 10.24
C VAL A 14 -17.98 -9.30 11.17
N SER A 15 -18.16 -8.32 12.05
CA SER A 15 -19.37 -8.26 12.90
C SER A 15 -20.65 -8.10 12.07
N LEU A 16 -20.59 -7.26 11.03
CA LEU A 16 -21.68 -7.13 10.06
C LEU A 16 -21.92 -8.45 9.31
N LEU A 17 -20.87 -9.14 8.87
CA LEU A 17 -20.99 -10.45 8.24
C LEU A 17 -21.69 -11.46 9.16
N ASN A 18 -21.31 -11.51 10.44
CA ASN A 18 -21.96 -12.36 11.44
C ASN A 18 -23.47 -12.05 11.55
N ALA A 19 -23.83 -10.76 11.68
CA ALA A 19 -25.22 -10.34 11.77
C ALA A 19 -26.03 -10.66 10.50
N LEU A 20 -25.43 -10.52 9.32
CA LEU A 20 -26.07 -10.88 8.04
C LEU A 20 -26.30 -12.39 7.93
N MET A 21 -25.35 -13.22 8.39
CA MET A 21 -25.52 -14.68 8.42
C MET A 21 -26.66 -15.12 9.35
N GLU A 22 -26.85 -14.43 10.48
CA GLU A 22 -27.97 -14.68 11.40
C GLU A 22 -29.31 -14.24 10.82
N ALA A 23 -29.34 -13.07 10.18
CA ALA A 23 -30.56 -12.49 9.62
C ALA A 23 -31.01 -13.19 8.32
N MET A 24 -30.08 -13.83 7.59
CA MET A 24 -30.34 -14.47 6.31
C MET A 24 -29.76 -15.91 6.24
N PRO A 25 -30.28 -16.86 7.02
CA PRO A 25 -29.77 -18.22 7.03
C PRO A 25 -29.86 -18.88 5.65
N GLY A 26 -28.76 -19.48 5.19
CA GLY A 26 -28.69 -20.20 3.91
C GLY A 26 -28.60 -19.33 2.66
N VAL A 27 -28.42 -18.01 2.80
CA VAL A 27 -28.25 -17.10 1.65
C VAL A 27 -26.77 -16.92 1.30
N LEU A 28 -25.94 -16.60 2.29
CA LEU A 28 -24.52 -16.32 2.11
C LEU A 28 -23.71 -17.61 2.10
N ALA A 29 -22.94 -17.83 1.04
CA ALA A 29 -22.05 -18.96 0.87
C ALA A 29 -20.74 -18.75 1.66
N VAL A 30 -20.84 -18.74 3.00
CA VAL A 30 -19.72 -18.52 3.93
C VAL A 30 -19.60 -19.70 4.90
N GLY A 31 -18.37 -20.11 5.20
CA GLY A 31 -18.07 -21.29 6.00
C GLY A 31 -18.44 -22.59 5.29
N GLU A 32 -18.88 -23.58 6.07
CA GLU A 32 -19.41 -24.86 5.55
C GLU A 32 -20.93 -24.84 5.35
N GLN A 33 -21.57 -23.69 5.60
CA GLN A 33 -23.00 -23.56 5.45
C GLN A 33 -23.35 -23.37 3.97
N GLY A 34 -24.43 -24.01 3.52
CA GLY A 34 -24.93 -23.82 2.17
C GLY A 34 -25.34 -22.36 1.90
N GLY A 35 -25.29 -21.95 0.64
CA GLY A 35 -25.73 -20.64 0.20
C GLY A 35 -25.37 -20.41 -1.26
N ASP A 36 -26.13 -19.52 -1.90
CA ASP A 36 -25.99 -19.25 -3.34
C ASP A 36 -25.25 -17.94 -3.61
N VAL A 37 -25.06 -17.09 -2.59
CA VAL A 37 -24.41 -15.78 -2.72
C VAL A 37 -22.99 -15.84 -2.18
N GLN A 38 -22.01 -15.80 -3.08
CA GLN A 38 -20.59 -15.68 -2.73
C GLN A 38 -20.30 -14.33 -2.06
N VAL A 39 -19.42 -14.34 -1.07
CA VAL A 39 -19.04 -13.13 -0.31
C VAL A 39 -17.57 -12.83 -0.52
N SER A 40 -17.29 -11.75 -1.23
CA SER A 40 -15.96 -11.16 -1.26
C SER A 40 -15.72 -10.34 0.01
N PHE A 41 -14.49 -10.33 0.52
CA PHE A 41 -14.14 -9.59 1.74
C PHE A 41 -13.04 -8.55 1.47
N SER A 42 -13.25 -7.34 1.99
CA SER A 42 -12.30 -6.23 1.87
C SER A 42 -12.40 -5.31 3.10
N ALA A 43 -11.65 -5.63 4.14
CA ALA A 43 -11.65 -4.82 5.36
C ALA A 43 -10.45 -5.16 6.24
N GLY A 44 -9.47 -4.26 6.31
CA GLY A 44 -8.40 -4.32 7.31
C GLY A 44 -7.56 -5.61 7.35
N ILE A 45 -7.47 -6.32 6.22
CA ILE A 45 -6.66 -7.54 6.13
C ILE A 45 -5.18 -7.19 6.31
N ASN A 46 -4.51 -7.97 7.14
CA ASN A 46 -3.08 -7.87 7.39
C ASN A 46 -2.52 -9.27 7.71
N LYS A 47 -1.22 -9.35 8.05
CA LYS A 47 -0.56 -10.61 8.42
C LYS A 47 -1.21 -11.31 9.61
N GLU A 48 -1.72 -10.55 10.56
CA GLU A 48 -2.26 -11.07 11.83
C GLU A 48 -3.66 -11.67 11.69
N ASN A 49 -4.44 -11.32 10.66
CA ASN A 49 -5.82 -11.82 10.50
C ASN A 49 -6.12 -12.53 9.17
N LEU A 50 -5.16 -12.59 8.23
CA LEU A 50 -5.41 -13.21 6.91
C LEU A 50 -5.85 -14.67 7.04
N ALA A 51 -5.14 -15.47 7.82
CA ALA A 51 -5.40 -16.90 7.93
C ALA A 51 -6.76 -17.20 8.56
N GLU A 52 -7.09 -16.52 9.66
CA GLU A 52 -8.41 -16.59 10.29
C GLU A 52 -9.52 -16.17 9.34
N THR A 53 -9.34 -15.06 8.62
CA THR A 53 -10.34 -14.53 7.70
C THR A 53 -10.62 -15.51 6.56
N LEU A 54 -9.59 -16.03 5.90
CA LEU A 54 -9.76 -17.05 4.86
C LEU A 54 -10.39 -18.33 5.40
N GLY A 55 -10.09 -18.67 6.65
CA GLY A 55 -10.70 -19.79 7.38
C GLY A 55 -12.21 -19.62 7.61
N THR A 56 -12.74 -18.40 7.55
CA THR A 56 -14.20 -18.18 7.61
C THR A 56 -14.91 -18.55 6.31
N GLY A 57 -14.17 -18.70 5.21
CA GLY A 57 -14.73 -19.08 3.91
C GLY A 57 -15.11 -17.92 2.99
N VAL A 58 -14.78 -16.68 3.34
CA VAL A 58 -14.96 -15.53 2.44
C VAL A 58 -13.94 -15.56 1.30
N VAL A 59 -14.45 -15.53 0.06
CA VAL A 59 -13.64 -15.58 -1.16
C VAL A 59 -14.29 -14.78 -2.29
N PRO A 60 -13.52 -13.95 -3.04
CA PRO A 60 -12.12 -13.60 -2.81
C PRO A 60 -11.94 -12.65 -1.62
N THR A 61 -10.76 -12.69 -1.00
CA THR A 61 -10.33 -11.72 0.02
C THR A 61 -9.32 -10.75 -0.60
N THR A 62 -9.51 -9.45 -0.39
CA THR A 62 -8.68 -8.37 -0.97
C THR A 62 -8.01 -7.54 0.11
N ILE A 63 -6.87 -6.92 -0.23
CA ILE A 63 -6.00 -6.20 0.70
C ILE A 63 -5.63 -4.84 0.07
N CYS A 64 -5.78 -3.75 0.83
CA CYS A 64 -5.41 -2.41 0.37
C CYS A 64 -4.64 -1.62 1.44
N SER A 65 -5.28 -1.25 2.55
CA SER A 65 -4.67 -0.37 3.57
C SER A 65 -3.35 -0.87 4.12
N ASP A 66 -3.15 -2.19 4.24
CA ASP A 66 -1.87 -2.72 4.70
C ASP A 66 -0.76 -2.61 3.64
N LEU A 67 -1.10 -2.79 2.35
CA LEU A 67 -0.15 -2.65 1.25
C LEU A 67 0.30 -1.20 1.02
N LEU A 68 -0.47 -0.23 1.50
CA LEU A 68 -0.11 1.20 1.43
C LEU A 68 0.86 1.63 2.54
N LYS A 69 1.13 0.77 3.53
CA LYS A 69 2.07 1.07 4.63
C LYS A 69 3.52 0.77 4.23
N PRO A 70 4.52 1.29 4.97
CA PRO A 70 5.94 0.95 4.76
C PRO A 70 6.16 -0.55 4.62
N GLY A 71 6.87 -0.96 3.57
CA GLY A 71 7.02 -2.36 3.14
C GLY A 71 6.22 -2.72 1.88
N GLY A 72 5.19 -1.94 1.52
CA GLY A 72 4.50 -2.03 0.24
C GLY A 72 3.98 -3.44 -0.06
N TYR A 73 4.11 -3.85 -1.33
CA TYR A 73 3.82 -5.22 -1.77
C TYR A 73 4.66 -6.31 -1.10
N GLY A 74 5.83 -5.96 -0.54
CA GLY A 74 6.66 -6.89 0.24
C GLY A 74 5.96 -7.46 1.48
N ARG A 75 4.88 -6.80 1.92
CA ARG A 75 4.01 -7.27 3.01
C ARG A 75 3.20 -8.53 2.67
N LEU A 76 3.02 -8.86 1.38
CA LEU A 76 2.29 -10.07 0.95
C LEU A 76 3.02 -11.36 1.31
N ALA A 77 4.35 -11.39 1.16
CA ALA A 77 5.16 -12.58 1.41
C ALA A 77 5.01 -13.11 2.86
N PRO A 78 5.16 -12.30 3.93
CA PRO A 78 4.96 -12.78 5.29
C PRO A 78 3.51 -13.16 5.60
N MET A 79 2.52 -12.56 4.94
CA MET A 79 1.12 -12.98 5.06
C MET A 79 0.90 -14.40 4.52
N LEU A 80 1.39 -14.68 3.31
CA LEU A 80 1.29 -16.00 2.69
C LEU A 80 2.10 -17.05 3.43
N LYS A 81 3.27 -16.67 3.95
CA LYS A 81 4.10 -17.55 4.78
C LYS A 81 3.35 -17.99 6.03
N ARG A 82 2.77 -17.04 6.78
CA ARG A 82 1.98 -17.35 7.98
C ARG A 82 0.77 -18.23 7.67
N LEU A 83 0.00 -17.91 6.63
CA LEU A 83 -1.12 -18.74 6.17
C LEU A 83 -0.67 -20.18 5.87
N THR A 84 0.46 -20.32 5.16
CA THR A 84 1.00 -21.64 4.78
C THR A 84 1.45 -22.44 6.00
N GLU A 85 2.12 -21.78 6.95
CA GLU A 85 2.56 -22.37 8.22
C GLU A 85 1.35 -22.90 9.00
N GLU A 86 0.34 -22.07 9.25
CA GLU A 86 -0.86 -22.46 10.00
C GLU A 86 -1.64 -23.59 9.31
N MET A 87 -1.81 -23.52 7.98
CA MET A 87 -2.46 -24.60 7.23
C MET A 87 -1.68 -25.92 7.32
N THR A 88 -0.35 -25.86 7.22
CA THR A 88 0.51 -27.05 7.26
C THR A 88 0.47 -27.71 8.64
N GLU A 89 0.54 -26.92 9.72
CA GLU A 89 0.43 -27.41 11.10
C GLU A 89 -0.92 -28.06 11.37
N ALA A 90 -2.00 -27.53 10.78
CA ALA A 90 -3.34 -28.11 10.83
C ALA A 90 -3.55 -29.30 9.88
N GLY A 91 -2.54 -29.69 9.08
CA GLY A 91 -2.65 -30.76 8.08
C GLY A 91 -3.53 -30.43 6.87
N CYS A 92 -3.85 -29.15 6.66
CA CYS A 92 -4.67 -28.66 5.56
C CYS A 92 -3.80 -28.41 4.32
N ARG A 93 -4.26 -28.89 3.15
CA ARG A 93 -3.51 -28.77 1.87
C ARG A 93 -4.07 -27.73 0.92
N ASP A 94 -5.26 -27.21 1.20
CA ASP A 94 -5.96 -26.23 0.39
C ASP A 94 -6.92 -25.38 1.25
N LEU A 95 -7.43 -24.29 0.69
CA LEU A 95 -8.33 -23.38 1.39
C LEU A 95 -9.67 -24.03 1.80
N PRO A 96 -10.30 -24.92 1.00
CA PRO A 96 -11.47 -25.67 1.45
C PRO A 96 -11.20 -26.52 2.71
N ALA A 97 -10.09 -27.25 2.77
CA ALA A 97 -9.71 -28.02 3.96
C ALA A 97 -9.46 -27.09 5.16
N TRP A 98 -8.81 -25.94 4.93
CA TRP A 98 -8.58 -24.94 5.97
C TRP A 98 -9.89 -24.37 6.54
N ARG A 99 -10.83 -24.01 5.66
CA ARG A 99 -12.17 -23.53 6.04
C ARG A 99 -12.94 -24.57 6.86
N ALA A 100 -12.94 -25.84 6.43
CA ALA A 100 -13.59 -26.92 7.15
C ALA A 100 -12.96 -27.16 8.53
N HIS A 101 -11.63 -27.13 8.61
CA HIS A 101 -10.89 -27.25 9.85
C HIS A 101 -11.24 -26.12 10.84
N ARG A 102 -11.23 -24.86 10.37
CA ARG A 102 -11.57 -23.69 11.20
C ARG A 102 -13.03 -23.71 11.66
N HIS A 103 -13.95 -24.14 10.79
CA HIS A 103 -15.35 -24.36 11.17
C HIS A 103 -15.49 -25.41 12.27
N GLN A 104 -14.80 -26.56 12.14
CA GLN A 104 -14.84 -27.61 13.14
C GLN A 104 -14.32 -27.14 14.50
N LEU A 105 -13.20 -26.41 14.54
CA LEU A 105 -12.67 -25.83 15.78
C LEU A 105 -13.65 -24.85 16.43
N ALA A 106 -14.28 -23.99 15.64
CA ALA A 106 -15.26 -23.02 16.13
C ALA A 106 -16.45 -23.71 16.79
N VAL A 107 -16.99 -24.76 16.15
CA VAL A 107 -18.11 -25.54 16.70
C VAL A 107 -17.70 -26.29 17.97
N GLN A 108 -16.49 -26.85 18.03
CA GLN A 108 -15.96 -27.50 19.23
C GLN A 108 -15.81 -26.53 20.40
N ALA A 109 -15.47 -25.27 20.12
CA ALA A 109 -15.42 -24.19 21.10
C ALA A 109 -16.81 -23.62 21.47
N GLY A 110 -17.90 -24.13 20.88
CA GLY A 110 -19.27 -23.74 21.21
C GLY A 110 -19.82 -22.56 20.40
N HIS A 111 -19.10 -22.11 19.36
CA HIS A 111 -19.61 -21.08 18.44
C HIS A 111 -20.45 -21.70 17.32
N ARG A 112 -21.30 -20.89 16.67
CA ARG A 112 -22.11 -21.32 15.52
C ARG A 112 -21.24 -21.74 14.33
N ASP A 113 -20.21 -20.96 14.04
CA ASP A 113 -19.31 -21.15 12.91
C ASP A 113 -18.01 -20.33 13.12
N ALA A 114 -17.10 -20.42 12.14
CA ALA A 114 -15.81 -19.72 12.17
C ALA A 114 -15.95 -18.18 12.14
N VAL A 115 -17.03 -17.62 11.59
CA VAL A 115 -17.27 -16.17 11.62
C VAL A 115 -17.61 -15.73 13.04
N ALA A 116 -18.51 -16.44 13.72
CA ALA A 116 -18.88 -16.15 15.11
C ALA A 116 -17.69 -16.29 16.05
N ALA A 117 -16.86 -17.31 15.86
CA ALA A 117 -15.62 -17.47 16.63
C ALA A 117 -14.62 -16.32 16.38
N HIS A 118 -14.51 -15.84 15.13
CA HIS A 118 -13.64 -14.70 14.80
C HIS A 118 -14.15 -13.40 15.45
N VAL A 119 -15.46 -13.15 15.44
CA VAL A 119 -16.04 -12.02 16.17
C VAL A 119 -15.75 -12.10 17.66
N ASP A 120 -15.96 -13.27 18.28
CA ASP A 120 -15.71 -13.46 19.71
C ASP A 120 -14.24 -13.20 20.07
N ALA A 121 -13.29 -13.74 19.29
CA ALA A 121 -11.86 -13.49 19.48
C ALA A 121 -11.50 -11.99 19.40
N MET A 122 -12.14 -11.24 18.50
CA MET A 122 -11.91 -9.80 18.36
C MET A 122 -12.62 -8.93 19.40
N VAL A 123 -13.63 -9.44 20.11
CA VAL A 123 -14.41 -8.63 21.06
C VAL A 123 -14.05 -8.99 22.50
N ASN A 124 -13.85 -10.28 22.76
CA ASN A 124 -13.66 -10.85 24.09
C ASN A 124 -12.27 -11.48 24.30
N GLY A 125 -11.38 -11.43 23.31
CA GLY A 125 -10.03 -11.97 23.42
C GLY A 125 -9.15 -11.22 24.42
N ASP A 126 -8.35 -11.98 25.19
CA ASP A 126 -7.43 -11.44 26.20
C ASP A 126 -6.31 -10.57 25.59
N GLU A 127 -5.96 -10.80 24.31
CA GLU A 127 -4.94 -10.06 23.55
C GLU A 127 -5.57 -9.42 22.29
N ASN A 128 -6.24 -8.28 22.47
CA ASN A 128 -6.96 -7.58 21.39
C ASN A 128 -6.32 -6.23 20.99
N GLU A 129 -5.01 -6.09 21.16
CA GLU A 129 -4.33 -4.82 20.84
C GLU A 129 -4.57 -4.41 19.37
N LEU A 130 -4.67 -5.37 18.46
CA LEU A 130 -4.90 -5.16 17.02
C LEU A 130 -6.16 -4.33 16.71
N TYR A 131 -7.22 -4.49 17.51
CA TYR A 131 -8.51 -3.79 17.28
C TYR A 131 -8.84 -2.77 18.38
N SER A 132 -7.98 -2.63 19.39
CA SER A 132 -8.11 -1.61 20.43
C SER A 132 -7.66 -0.22 19.95
N LEU A 133 -8.16 0.83 20.59
CA LEU A 133 -7.67 2.20 20.38
C LEU A 133 -6.18 2.30 20.73
N ALA A 134 -5.78 1.76 21.88
CA ALA A 134 -4.40 1.82 22.38
C ALA A 134 -3.41 1.17 21.40
N GLY A 135 -3.72 -0.01 20.85
CA GLY A 135 -2.83 -0.67 19.88
C GLY A 135 -2.77 0.03 18.51
N ASN A 136 -3.67 0.98 18.23
CA ASN A 136 -3.71 1.74 16.98
C ASN A 136 -3.39 3.24 17.14
N GLU A 137 -2.94 3.69 18.32
CA GLU A 137 -2.65 5.12 18.56
C GLU A 137 -1.30 5.59 17.99
N LYS A 138 -0.44 4.63 17.59
CA LYS A 138 0.90 4.93 17.09
C LYS A 138 0.86 5.60 15.72
N LEU A 139 1.27 6.86 15.70
CA LEU A 139 1.40 7.65 14.48
C LEU A 139 2.64 7.26 13.65
N PRO A 140 2.66 7.58 12.35
CA PRO A 140 3.87 7.53 11.53
C PRO A 140 5.04 8.30 12.18
N ARG A 141 6.26 7.93 11.82
CA ARG A 141 7.46 8.62 12.30
C ARG A 141 7.51 10.02 11.70
N GLU A 142 7.86 11.00 12.53
CA GLU A 142 8.13 12.38 12.12
C GLU A 142 9.57 12.78 12.50
N VAL A 143 10.12 13.77 11.79
CA VAL A 143 11.42 14.40 12.05
C VAL A 143 11.28 15.92 11.90
N ASP A 144 12.11 16.66 12.63
CA ASP A 144 12.19 18.12 12.52
C ASP A 144 13.05 18.52 11.29
N HIS A 145 12.44 18.41 10.12
CA HIS A 145 13.08 18.74 8.84
C HIS A 145 12.01 19.11 7.80
N VAL A 146 12.21 20.21 7.07
CA VAL A 146 11.33 20.64 5.98
C VAL A 146 11.78 19.94 4.70
N LEU A 147 10.85 19.32 3.98
CA LEU A 147 11.17 18.63 2.76
C LEU A 147 11.59 19.63 1.67
N GLU A 148 12.72 19.38 1.01
CA GLU A 148 13.21 20.19 -0.10
C GLU A 148 13.21 19.41 -1.41
N MET A 149 13.33 20.10 -2.56
CA MET A 149 13.41 19.41 -3.86
C MET A 149 14.63 18.48 -3.91
N TRP A 150 15.80 18.99 -3.51
CA TRP A 150 17.10 18.32 -3.57
C TRP A 150 17.68 17.94 -2.20
N GLY A 151 16.82 17.89 -1.19
CA GLY A 151 17.20 17.51 0.18
C GLY A 151 16.06 16.73 0.84
N CYS A 152 16.40 15.60 1.48
CA CYS A 152 15.51 14.91 2.40
C CYS A 152 16.28 13.92 3.28
N VAL A 153 15.63 13.34 4.30
CA VAL A 153 16.26 12.30 5.14
C VAL A 153 16.50 10.96 4.43
N ALA A 154 16.20 10.89 3.13
CA ALA A 154 16.43 9.76 2.24
C ALA A 154 15.91 8.40 2.77
N CYS A 155 14.74 8.41 3.42
CA CYS A 155 14.13 7.21 4.02
C CYS A 155 13.55 6.19 3.04
N ASN A 156 13.44 6.51 1.74
CA ASN A 156 12.79 5.70 0.69
C ASN A 156 11.29 5.42 0.88
N LEU A 157 10.62 6.08 1.83
CA LEU A 157 9.19 5.83 2.05
C LEU A 157 8.35 6.20 0.83
N CYS A 158 8.60 7.34 0.18
CA CYS A 158 7.87 7.76 -1.03
C CYS A 158 7.92 6.71 -2.17
N VAL A 159 9.05 6.01 -2.33
CA VAL A 159 9.22 4.92 -3.30
C VAL A 159 8.46 3.68 -2.82
N THR A 160 8.74 3.22 -1.60
CA THR A 160 8.23 1.92 -1.10
C THR A 160 6.73 1.91 -0.80
N VAL A 161 6.13 3.07 -0.55
CA VAL A 161 4.68 3.20 -0.30
C VAL A 161 3.91 3.63 -1.55
N CYS A 162 4.57 3.95 -2.66
CA CYS A 162 3.85 4.34 -3.88
C CYS A 162 3.13 3.14 -4.49
N PRO A 163 1.78 3.12 -4.54
CA PRO A 163 1.06 1.97 -5.09
C PRO A 163 1.19 1.86 -6.61
N ASN A 164 1.55 2.96 -7.28
CA ASN A 164 1.65 3.01 -8.74
C ASN A 164 3.10 2.95 -9.24
N ASP A 165 4.08 2.79 -8.33
CA ASP A 165 5.51 2.84 -8.65
C ASP A 165 5.93 4.12 -9.39
N ALA A 166 5.23 5.23 -9.11
CA ALA A 166 5.48 6.53 -9.74
C ALA A 166 6.75 7.20 -9.21
N PHE A 167 7.18 6.85 -8.00
CA PHE A 167 8.40 7.36 -7.39
C PHE A 167 9.58 6.46 -7.71
N PHE A 168 10.65 7.04 -8.20
CA PHE A 168 11.93 6.37 -8.33
C PHE A 168 13.05 7.24 -7.75
N ARG A 169 14.25 6.67 -7.65
CA ARG A 169 15.42 7.36 -7.11
C ARG A 169 16.61 7.17 -8.02
N LEU A 170 17.43 8.20 -8.13
CA LEU A 170 18.71 8.16 -8.83
C LEU A 170 19.84 8.49 -7.87
N PRO A 171 21.03 7.90 -8.05
CA PRO A 171 22.22 8.34 -7.32
C PRO A 171 22.46 9.83 -7.53
N THR A 172 22.95 10.51 -6.50
CA THR A 172 23.40 11.90 -6.62
C THR A 172 24.79 11.91 -7.27
N PRO A 173 25.00 12.62 -8.39
CA PRO A 173 26.33 12.72 -9.01
C PRO A 173 27.34 13.35 -8.04
N GLU A 174 28.56 12.80 -7.98
CA GLU A 174 29.58 13.17 -6.99
C GLU A 174 29.93 14.67 -7.02
N ASP A 175 29.90 15.31 -8.20
CA ASP A 175 30.25 16.72 -8.41
C ASP A 175 29.04 17.68 -8.48
N SER A 176 27.82 17.19 -8.19
CA SER A 176 26.59 17.99 -8.31
C SER A 176 26.42 19.07 -7.24
N GLY A 177 27.20 19.00 -6.15
CA GLY A 177 27.09 19.92 -5.00
C GLY A 177 25.80 19.77 -4.20
N ILE A 178 25.09 18.64 -4.36
CA ILE A 178 23.84 18.32 -3.65
C ILE A 178 24.15 17.33 -2.54
N ASP A 179 23.58 17.56 -1.36
CA ASP A 179 23.71 16.63 -0.25
C ASP A 179 22.82 15.38 -0.43
N GLY A 180 23.31 14.26 0.09
CA GLY A 180 22.62 12.98 0.05
C GLY A 180 23.10 12.07 -1.08
N ARG A 181 22.95 10.76 -0.88
CA ARG A 181 23.45 9.75 -1.84
C ARG A 181 22.53 9.54 -3.03
N GLN A 182 21.27 9.97 -2.92
CA GLN A 182 20.24 9.72 -3.92
C GLN A 182 19.15 10.79 -3.85
N GLN A 183 18.61 11.12 -5.02
CA GLN A 183 17.49 12.04 -5.19
C GLN A 183 16.26 11.27 -5.67
N TYR A 184 15.08 11.83 -5.40
CA TYR A 184 13.79 11.19 -5.66
C TYR A 184 13.02 11.97 -6.70
N PHE A 185 12.34 11.26 -7.59
CA PHE A 185 11.65 11.81 -8.74
C PHE A 185 10.26 11.20 -8.84
N VAL A 186 9.33 11.93 -9.44
CA VAL A 186 7.95 11.47 -9.64
C VAL A 186 7.65 11.44 -11.13
N LEU A 187 7.39 10.26 -11.67
CA LEU A 187 6.86 10.12 -13.02
C LEU A 187 5.35 10.38 -12.98
N MET A 188 4.94 11.49 -13.56
CA MET A 188 3.57 11.97 -13.41
C MET A 188 2.58 11.10 -14.15
N GLU A 189 2.98 10.39 -15.20
CA GLU A 189 2.15 9.45 -15.95
C GLU A 189 1.59 8.33 -15.05
N LEU A 190 2.37 7.91 -14.05
CA LEU A 190 1.98 6.89 -13.08
C LEU A 190 1.33 7.49 -11.82
N CYS A 191 1.65 8.72 -11.47
CA CYS A 191 1.11 9.37 -10.28
C CYS A 191 -0.39 9.65 -10.45
N ASN A 192 -1.19 9.33 -9.43
CA ASN A 192 -2.62 9.66 -9.35
C ASN A 192 -2.96 10.60 -8.19
N GLU A 193 -1.94 11.26 -7.61
CA GLU A 193 -2.08 12.21 -6.50
C GLU A 193 -2.83 11.64 -5.28
N CYS A 194 -2.69 10.33 -5.02
CA CYS A 194 -3.36 9.68 -3.87
C CYS A 194 -2.87 10.14 -2.49
N GLY A 195 -1.76 10.88 -2.39
CA GLY A 195 -1.23 11.41 -1.13
C GLY A 195 -0.60 10.36 -0.19
N ASN A 196 -0.40 9.12 -0.64
CA ASN A 196 0.18 8.09 0.23
C ASN A 196 1.64 8.40 0.62
N CYS A 197 2.43 8.95 -0.31
CA CYS A 197 3.79 9.40 -0.03
C CYS A 197 3.85 10.57 0.96
N MET A 198 2.87 11.49 0.95
CA MET A 198 2.73 12.57 1.92
C MET A 198 2.42 12.00 3.31
N THR A 199 1.44 11.09 3.40
CA THR A 199 1.03 10.45 4.67
C THR A 199 2.19 9.78 5.42
N PHE A 200 3.13 9.18 4.68
CA PHE A 200 4.27 8.46 5.26
C PHE A 200 5.60 9.23 5.16
N CYS A 201 5.60 10.45 4.62
CA CYS A 201 6.80 11.29 4.66
C CYS A 201 7.05 11.69 6.11
N PRO A 202 8.25 11.44 6.66
CA PRO A 202 8.54 11.85 8.03
C PRO A 202 8.84 13.35 8.16
N GLU A 203 8.91 14.08 7.04
CA GLU A 203 9.33 15.47 6.95
C GLU A 203 8.11 16.37 6.70
N GLU A 204 8.25 17.66 6.98
CA GLU A 204 7.21 18.65 6.66
C GLU A 204 7.18 18.92 5.15
N GLY A 205 6.21 18.33 4.45
CA GLY A 205 5.96 18.58 3.03
C GLY A 205 5.33 17.41 2.29
N ASP A 206 4.84 17.65 1.08
CA ASP A 206 4.33 16.61 0.17
C ASP A 206 5.41 16.23 -0.85
N PRO A 207 5.99 15.01 -0.78
CA PRO A 207 6.95 14.54 -1.77
C PRO A 207 6.45 14.64 -3.21
N ALA A 208 5.15 14.41 -3.46
CA ALA A 208 4.60 14.43 -4.82
C ALA A 208 4.53 15.84 -5.41
N GLN A 209 4.58 16.87 -4.57
CA GLN A 209 4.53 18.27 -5.00
C GLN A 209 5.89 18.98 -4.97
N ILE A 210 6.80 18.52 -4.10
CA ILE A 210 8.11 19.12 -3.84
C ILE A 210 9.24 18.47 -4.66
N LYS A 211 9.23 17.13 -4.80
CA LYS A 211 10.25 16.43 -5.59
C LYS A 211 10.03 16.65 -7.09
N PRO A 212 11.08 16.59 -7.93
CA PRO A 212 10.94 16.84 -9.35
C PRO A 212 9.87 15.96 -10.01
N ARG A 213 8.80 16.61 -10.46
CA ARG A 213 7.76 16.02 -11.29
C ARG A 213 8.19 15.98 -12.74
N LEU A 214 8.35 14.76 -13.25
CA LEU A 214 8.75 14.46 -14.62
C LEU A 214 7.53 14.04 -15.42
N TYR A 215 7.46 14.51 -16.66
CA TYR A 215 6.39 14.24 -17.60
C TYR A 215 7.00 13.71 -18.88
N ILE A 216 6.34 12.73 -19.50
CA ILE A 216 6.65 12.27 -20.86
C ILE A 216 5.50 12.60 -21.82
N ASP A 217 4.29 12.83 -21.31
CA ASP A 217 3.14 13.27 -22.10
C ASP A 217 3.01 14.80 -22.08
N GLU A 218 3.12 15.42 -23.25
CA GLU A 218 3.04 16.88 -23.41
C GLU A 218 1.69 17.45 -22.96
N ASN A 219 0.59 16.74 -23.22
CA ASN A 219 -0.75 17.20 -22.84
C ASN A 219 -0.92 17.19 -21.30
N ARG A 220 -0.41 16.16 -20.62
CA ARG A 220 -0.37 16.09 -19.16
C ARG A 220 0.53 17.17 -18.58
N PHE A 221 1.68 17.43 -19.20
CA PHE A 221 2.54 18.55 -18.85
C PHE A 221 1.88 19.92 -19.04
N ALA A 222 1.04 20.09 -20.06
CA ALA A 222 0.33 21.35 -20.30
C ALA A 222 -0.86 21.57 -19.35
N THR A 223 -1.51 20.50 -18.89
CA THR A 223 -2.77 20.58 -18.14
C THR A 223 -2.62 20.50 -16.63
N MET A 224 -1.60 19.80 -16.12
CA MET A 224 -1.37 19.70 -14.68
C MET A 224 -0.81 21.02 -14.11
N PRO A 225 -1.12 21.43 -12.87
CA PRO A 225 -0.55 22.65 -12.28
C PRO A 225 0.79 22.42 -11.56
N GLY A 226 1.47 23.50 -11.17
CA GLY A 226 2.66 23.47 -10.31
C GLY A 226 4.00 23.28 -11.03
N GLN A 227 5.05 22.92 -10.29
CA GLN A 227 6.36 22.51 -10.80
C GLN A 227 6.23 21.36 -11.80
N GLY A 228 7.04 21.35 -12.86
CA GLY A 228 7.06 20.26 -13.82
C GLY A 228 8.19 20.33 -14.83
N PHE A 229 8.63 19.16 -15.29
CA PHE A 229 9.69 19.00 -16.27
C PHE A 229 9.26 17.98 -17.35
N LEU A 230 9.07 18.44 -18.58
CA LEU A 230 8.80 17.59 -19.74
C LEU A 230 10.11 16.99 -20.24
N LEU A 231 10.12 15.67 -20.42
CA LEU A 231 11.23 14.91 -20.94
C LEU A 231 10.97 14.58 -22.41
N THR A 232 11.99 14.71 -23.25
CA THR A 232 11.95 14.30 -24.66
C THR A 232 13.27 13.62 -25.04
N SER A 233 13.22 12.66 -25.97
CA SER A 233 14.44 12.08 -26.55
C SER A 233 15.16 13.06 -27.48
N GLU A 234 16.46 13.29 -27.25
CA GLU A 234 17.30 14.08 -28.15
C GLU A 234 18.70 13.45 -28.28
N ASN A 235 19.12 13.12 -29.51
CA ASN A 235 20.44 12.54 -29.82
C ASN A 235 20.81 11.29 -28.99
N GLY A 236 19.82 10.49 -28.58
CA GLY A 236 20.03 9.30 -27.75
C GLY A 236 20.16 9.58 -26.25
N GLY A 237 19.97 10.83 -25.81
CA GLY A 237 19.85 11.24 -24.42
C GLY A 237 18.48 11.86 -24.11
N ILE A 238 18.33 12.35 -22.88
CA ILE A 238 17.12 13.00 -22.37
C ILE A 238 17.31 14.53 -22.37
N ALA A 239 16.49 15.22 -23.15
CA ALA A 239 16.30 16.66 -23.05
C ALA A 239 15.20 16.99 -22.04
N VAL A 240 15.33 18.12 -21.36
CA VAL A 240 14.43 18.55 -20.27
C VAL A 240 13.91 19.95 -20.55
N THR A 241 12.60 20.10 -20.59
CA THR A 241 11.90 21.39 -20.69
C THR A 241 11.18 21.68 -19.38
N ALA A 242 11.53 22.77 -18.70
CA ALA A 242 10.86 23.19 -17.46
C ALA A 242 9.62 24.05 -17.72
N ARG A 243 8.67 24.03 -16.79
CA ARG A 243 7.66 25.08 -16.70
C ARG A 243 8.28 26.40 -16.26
N GLU A 244 7.59 27.50 -16.59
CA GLU A 244 7.99 28.85 -16.19
C GLU A 244 8.31 28.94 -14.69
N GLY A 245 9.48 29.46 -14.37
CA GLY A 245 9.97 29.63 -13.00
C GLY A 245 10.81 28.47 -12.47
N TRP A 246 11.00 27.39 -13.24
CA TRP A 246 11.79 26.21 -12.86
C TRP A 246 12.99 25.94 -13.79
N GLU A 247 13.31 26.87 -14.69
CA GLU A 247 14.38 26.73 -15.69
C GLU A 247 15.76 26.55 -15.05
N ALA A 248 15.96 27.09 -13.85
CA ALA A 248 17.21 26.95 -13.10
C ALA A 248 17.56 25.50 -12.75
N GLU A 249 16.57 24.59 -12.70
CA GLU A 249 16.77 23.18 -12.37
C GLU A 249 17.08 22.29 -13.58
N VAL A 250 16.90 22.81 -14.80
CA VAL A 250 17.11 22.06 -16.06
C VAL A 250 18.51 21.47 -16.16
N PRO A 251 19.61 22.22 -15.91
CA PRO A 251 20.96 21.66 -16.04
C PRO A 251 21.20 20.47 -15.12
N ARG A 252 20.71 20.58 -13.88
CA ARG A 252 20.82 19.54 -12.85
C ARG A 252 20.03 18.29 -13.23
N LEU A 253 18.78 18.46 -13.67
CA LEU A 253 17.97 17.34 -14.14
C LEU A 253 18.58 16.65 -15.35
N HIS A 254 19.07 17.43 -16.31
CA HIS A 254 19.73 16.89 -17.49
C HIS A 254 20.95 16.04 -17.11
N GLU A 255 21.79 16.51 -16.19
CA GLU A 255 22.93 15.75 -15.67
C GLU A 255 22.50 14.43 -15.02
N MET A 256 21.53 14.48 -14.10
CA MET A 256 21.09 13.28 -13.37
C MET A 256 20.40 12.25 -14.27
N LEU A 257 19.55 12.69 -15.20
CA LEU A 257 18.78 11.80 -16.07
C LEU A 257 19.64 11.14 -17.16
N ASN A 258 20.78 11.75 -17.52
CA ASN A 258 21.73 11.22 -18.50
C ASN A 258 22.97 10.56 -17.87
N ALA A 259 23.04 10.46 -16.54
CA ALA A 259 24.08 9.70 -15.85
C ALA A 259 23.97 8.19 -16.16
N SER A 260 24.98 7.41 -15.77
CA SER A 260 25.04 5.96 -16.05
C SER A 260 23.83 5.17 -15.56
N GLU A 261 23.28 5.54 -14.40
CA GLU A 261 22.08 4.93 -13.83
C GLU A 261 20.81 5.53 -14.44
N GLY A 262 20.86 6.82 -14.80
CA GLY A 262 19.94 7.54 -15.69
C GLY A 262 18.43 7.39 -15.41
N LEU A 263 17.61 7.95 -16.29
CA LEU A 263 16.16 7.70 -16.26
C LEU A 263 15.90 6.17 -16.40
N PRO A 264 15.10 5.53 -15.52
CA PRO A 264 14.79 4.10 -15.61
C PRO A 264 13.75 3.77 -16.71
N LEU A 265 13.73 4.57 -17.78
CA LEU A 265 12.90 4.39 -18.96
C LEU A 265 13.82 4.39 -20.19
N ASP A 266 13.44 3.62 -21.20
CA ASP A 266 14.14 3.65 -22.48
C ASP A 266 13.93 5.03 -23.12
N ALA A 267 15.00 5.70 -23.55
CA ALA A 267 14.93 7.00 -24.20
C ALA A 267 14.09 6.99 -25.49
N SER A 268 13.79 5.82 -26.07
CA SER A 268 12.84 5.67 -27.19
C SER A 268 11.36 5.66 -26.77
N THR A 269 11.10 5.52 -25.47
CA THR A 269 9.75 5.56 -24.86
C THR A 269 9.38 6.94 -24.30
N VAL A 270 10.29 7.92 -24.47
CA VAL A 270 10.20 9.32 -24.06
C VAL A 270 10.16 10.21 -25.31
#